data_AF-A0A9W7EYK0-F1
#
_entry.id   AF-A0A9W7EYK0-F1
#
_cell.length_a   1.000
_cell.length_b   1.000
_cell.length_c   1.000
_cell.angle_alpha   90.00
_cell.angle_beta   90.00
_cell.angle_gamma   90.00
#
_symmetry.space_group_name_H-M   'P 1'
#
loop_
_entity.id
_entity.type
_entity.pdbx_description
1 polymer ?
#
loop_
_entity_poly.entity_id
_entity_poly.type
_entity_poly.pdbx_seq_one_letter_code
_entity_poly.pdbx_strand_id
1 'polypeptide(L)'
;MSSFPPLSSPPLVGAPLESLHPLVLYTKQSCSACTLAKQTLAFTPSPSPPVLLPNGLYRVEGRSTLFEGLEVCVIDLKVDERERDRIEFERLVKITSRRTVPQIFLSGTWIGGGDDIQRLGLDGTLLTKMLIEGVIDKERGKGYIEEYGSVRVPPMFNGEKEGKDGNATVPKKDIPYGEVLKEIEGLIETEKDLIANASNVSSAVYNAIIKYRGATGCNWVGFYFSRKCGEEVILVLGPFMGKPACRRIRFSEGVCGKAARTNEVQLVKDVHDFPGHIACDSASNSEVVIPLLSEKGEVLGVFDLDCPVLEGYSEEDASFLQSVARMLVEGSDWSLLAEKEVEASEVVH
;
A
#
# COMPACT_ATOMS: atom_id res chain seq x y z
N MET A 1 -31.92 -17.92 6.72
CA MET A 1 -31.76 -18.47 5.36
C MET A 1 -32.27 -17.42 4.37
N SER A 2 -31.37 -16.63 3.78
CA SER A 2 -31.71 -15.78 2.64
C SER A 2 -30.70 -16.06 1.53
N SER A 3 -31.19 -16.69 0.47
CA SER A 3 -30.46 -16.98 -0.77
C SER A 3 -30.01 -15.66 -1.42
N PHE A 4 -28.72 -15.58 -1.72
CA PHE A 4 -28.17 -14.57 -2.64
C PHE A 4 -28.89 -14.65 -3.99
N PRO A 5 -28.98 -13.55 -4.75
CA PRO A 5 -29.61 -13.58 -6.06
C PRO A 5 -28.83 -14.56 -6.97
N PRO A 6 -29.50 -15.37 -7.79
CA PRO A 6 -28.82 -16.19 -8.78
C PRO A 6 -28.07 -15.26 -9.74
N LEU A 7 -26.82 -15.60 -10.04
CA LEU A 7 -26.04 -15.00 -11.13
C LEU A 7 -26.80 -15.23 -12.45
N SER A 8 -27.74 -14.34 -12.79
CA SER A 8 -28.71 -14.52 -13.87
C SER A 8 -28.36 -13.78 -15.16
N SER A 9 -27.12 -13.29 -15.31
CA SER A 9 -26.62 -12.86 -16.61
C SER A 9 -25.76 -13.97 -17.22
N PRO A 10 -26.10 -14.48 -18.42
CA PRO A 10 -25.21 -15.41 -19.11
C PRO A 10 -23.84 -14.74 -19.30
N PRO A 11 -22.73 -15.49 -19.17
CA PRO A 11 -21.40 -14.93 -19.31
C PRO A 11 -21.28 -14.22 -20.65
N LEU A 12 -20.69 -13.02 -20.65
CA LEU A 12 -20.19 -12.39 -21.87
C LEU A 12 -19.22 -13.39 -22.50
N VAL A 13 -19.57 -13.89 -23.69
CA VAL A 13 -18.76 -14.86 -24.43
C VAL A 13 -17.36 -14.29 -24.60
N GLY A 14 -16.36 -14.87 -23.93
CA GLY A 14 -14.95 -14.48 -24.03
C GLY A 14 -14.38 -13.69 -22.84
N ALA A 15 -15.16 -13.38 -21.80
CA ALA A 15 -14.61 -12.78 -20.59
C ALA A 15 -13.77 -13.80 -19.78
N PRO A 16 -12.59 -13.43 -19.24
CA PRO A 16 -11.80 -14.31 -18.37
C PRO A 16 -12.64 -14.76 -17.17
N LEU A 17 -12.52 -16.02 -16.77
CA LEU A 17 -13.33 -16.62 -15.70
C LEU A 17 -13.22 -15.84 -14.38
N GLU A 18 -12.08 -15.18 -14.17
CA GLU A 18 -11.75 -14.34 -13.02
C GLU A 18 -12.56 -13.05 -12.97
N SER A 19 -12.97 -12.51 -14.12
CA SER A 19 -13.77 -11.27 -14.19
C SER A 19 -15.24 -11.48 -13.77
N LEU A 20 -15.69 -12.73 -13.75
CA LEU A 20 -17.07 -13.10 -13.40
C LEU A 20 -17.23 -13.37 -11.90
N HIS A 21 -16.12 -13.38 -11.15
CA HIS A 21 -16.08 -13.90 -9.80
C HIS A 21 -15.28 -13.01 -8.84
N PRO A 22 -15.83 -12.74 -7.65
CA PRO A 22 -15.27 -11.73 -6.75
C PRO A 22 -13.90 -12.11 -6.16
N LEU A 23 -13.69 -13.37 -5.77
CA LEU A 23 -12.40 -13.85 -5.26
C LEU A 23 -12.09 -15.24 -5.85
N VAL A 24 -10.98 -15.33 -6.59
CA VAL A 24 -10.54 -16.54 -7.28
C VAL A 24 -9.13 -16.92 -6.84
N LEU A 25 -8.92 -18.20 -6.53
CA LEU A 25 -7.62 -18.78 -6.26
C LEU A 25 -7.26 -19.81 -7.30
N TYR A 26 -6.02 -19.78 -7.75
CA TYR A 26 -5.41 -20.87 -8.49
C TYR A 26 -4.51 -21.67 -7.55
N THR A 27 -4.84 -22.94 -7.32
CA THR A 27 -4.10 -23.79 -6.37
C THR A 27 -3.76 -25.16 -6.92
N LYS A 28 -2.70 -25.76 -6.38
CA LYS A 28 -2.31 -27.15 -6.65
C LYS A 28 -2.66 -28.03 -5.45
N GLN A 29 -3.06 -29.27 -5.70
CA GLN A 29 -3.26 -30.26 -4.65
C GLN A 29 -1.95 -30.56 -3.92
N SER A 30 -2.04 -30.80 -2.61
CA SER A 30 -0.89 -31.12 -1.75
C SER A 30 0.23 -30.06 -1.74
N CYS A 31 -0.08 -28.80 -2.07
CA CYS A 31 0.86 -27.67 -1.96
C CYS A 31 0.69 -26.95 -0.62
N SER A 32 1.75 -26.88 0.18
CA SER A 32 1.75 -26.23 1.51
C SER A 32 1.38 -24.75 1.44
N ALA A 33 1.95 -23.99 0.49
CA ALA A 33 1.63 -22.58 0.30
C ALA A 33 0.16 -22.37 -0.10
N CYS A 34 -0.41 -23.27 -0.90
CA CYS A 34 -1.83 -23.22 -1.25
C CYS A 34 -2.73 -23.54 -0.06
N THR A 35 -2.33 -24.47 0.80
CA THR A 35 -3.04 -24.78 2.05
C THR A 35 -3.03 -23.58 2.99
N LEU A 36 -1.86 -22.97 3.18
CA LEU A 36 -1.71 -21.79 4.04
C LEU A 36 -2.55 -20.62 3.53
N ALA A 37 -2.54 -20.33 2.22
CA ALA A 37 -3.38 -19.27 1.65
C ALA A 37 -4.88 -19.49 1.89
N LYS A 38 -5.35 -20.75 1.83
CA LYS A 38 -6.75 -21.08 2.16
C LYS A 38 -7.06 -20.92 3.63
N GLN A 39 -6.13 -21.29 4.50
CA GLN A 39 -6.26 -21.07 5.94
C GLN A 39 -6.32 -19.58 6.28
N THR A 40 -5.44 -18.78 5.67
CA THR A 40 -5.45 -17.32 5.80
C THR A 40 -6.79 -16.74 5.38
N LEU A 41 -7.41 -17.26 4.31
CA LEU A 41 -8.73 -16.80 3.88
C LEU A 41 -9.89 -17.41 4.69
N ALA A 42 -9.62 -18.22 5.71
CA ALA A 42 -10.63 -19.02 6.41
C ALA A 42 -11.60 -19.71 5.42
N PHE A 43 -11.03 -20.28 4.35
CA PHE A 43 -11.78 -20.85 3.24
C PHE A 43 -12.43 -22.17 3.65
N THR A 44 -13.75 -22.22 3.53
CA THR A 44 -14.57 -23.40 3.73
C THR A 44 -15.21 -23.81 2.41
N PRO A 45 -14.85 -24.97 1.84
CA PRO A 45 -15.44 -25.44 0.59
C PRO A 45 -16.93 -25.78 0.78
N SER A 46 -17.71 -25.56 -0.28
CA SER A 46 -19.09 -26.05 -0.39
C SER A 46 -19.11 -27.58 -0.36
N PRO A 47 -20.16 -28.21 0.21
CA PRO A 47 -20.33 -29.67 0.17
C PRO A 47 -20.58 -30.21 -1.24
N SER A 48 -20.79 -29.33 -2.23
CA SER A 48 -20.97 -29.73 -3.62
C SER A 48 -19.67 -30.33 -4.19
N PRO A 49 -19.75 -31.37 -5.04
CA PRO A 49 -18.58 -31.94 -5.66
C PRO A 49 -17.87 -30.94 -6.57
N PRO A 50 -16.54 -31.05 -6.77
CA PRO A 50 -15.82 -30.24 -7.74
C PRO A 50 -16.41 -30.36 -9.15
N VAL A 51 -16.51 -29.23 -9.86
CA VAL A 51 -17.06 -29.16 -11.21
C VAL A 51 -15.92 -29.05 -12.22
N LEU A 52 -15.91 -29.90 -13.25
CA LEU A 52 -14.96 -29.76 -14.36
C LEU A 52 -15.44 -28.67 -15.31
N LEU A 53 -14.63 -27.63 -15.52
CA LEU A 53 -14.95 -26.53 -16.43
C LEU A 53 -14.56 -26.86 -17.88
N PRO A 54 -15.13 -26.16 -18.88
CA PRO A 54 -14.77 -26.36 -20.29
C PRO A 54 -13.28 -26.13 -20.61
N ASN A 55 -12.59 -25.31 -19.81
CA ASN A 55 -11.16 -25.06 -19.92
C ASN A 55 -10.29 -26.15 -19.24
N GLY A 56 -10.89 -27.19 -18.68
CA GLY A 56 -10.19 -28.35 -18.09
C GLY A 56 -9.87 -28.22 -16.60
N LEU A 57 -9.98 -27.03 -16.01
CA LEU A 57 -9.75 -26.83 -14.59
C LEU A 57 -10.91 -27.37 -13.75
N TYR A 58 -10.59 -27.94 -12.59
CA TYR A 58 -11.63 -28.24 -11.60
C TYR A 58 -11.92 -27.00 -10.76
N ARG A 59 -13.20 -26.69 -10.64
CA ARG A 59 -13.74 -25.62 -9.83
C ARG A 59 -14.28 -26.17 -8.52
N VAL A 60 -13.78 -25.63 -7.41
CA VAL A 60 -14.35 -25.84 -6.08
C VAL A 60 -14.88 -24.50 -5.59
N GLU A 61 -16.18 -24.42 -5.37
CA GLU A 61 -16.78 -23.24 -4.74
C GLU A 61 -16.73 -23.35 -3.23
N GLY A 62 -16.64 -22.23 -2.55
CA GLY A 62 -16.74 -22.15 -1.10
C GLY A 62 -16.93 -20.72 -0.63
N ARG A 63 -16.68 -20.52 0.66
CA ARG A 63 -16.80 -19.22 1.31
C ARG A 63 -15.56 -18.92 2.13
N SER A 64 -15.17 -17.65 2.17
CA SER A 64 -14.24 -17.12 3.15
C SER A 64 -15.04 -16.54 4.31
N THR A 65 -14.59 -16.85 5.52
CA THR A 65 -15.09 -16.26 6.78
C THR A 65 -14.01 -15.43 7.46
N LEU A 66 -13.02 -14.96 6.68
CA LEU A 66 -11.87 -14.22 7.17
C LEU A 66 -12.28 -12.98 7.98
N PHE A 67 -13.37 -12.33 7.56
CA PHE A 67 -13.94 -11.20 8.25
C PHE A 67 -15.26 -11.63 8.90
N GLU A 68 -15.34 -11.50 10.23
CA GLU A 68 -16.49 -11.92 11.02
C GLU A 68 -17.79 -11.26 10.53
N GLY A 69 -18.85 -12.04 10.32
CA GLY A 69 -20.12 -11.53 9.77
C GLY A 69 -20.11 -11.20 8.26
N LEU A 70 -18.96 -11.30 7.59
CA LEU A 70 -18.80 -11.04 6.15
C LEU A 70 -18.38 -12.31 5.41
N GLU A 71 -19.36 -12.99 4.81
CA GLU A 71 -19.09 -14.13 3.95
C GLU A 71 -18.78 -13.68 2.52
N VAL A 72 -17.60 -14.06 2.02
CA VAL A 72 -17.19 -13.81 0.63
C VAL A 72 -17.20 -15.12 -0.15
N CYS A 73 -17.80 -15.12 -1.35
CA CYS A 73 -17.73 -16.27 -2.24
C CYS A 73 -16.31 -16.44 -2.77
N VAL A 74 -15.79 -17.66 -2.67
CA VAL A 74 -14.44 -18.00 -3.11
C VAL A 74 -14.51 -19.14 -4.12
N ILE A 75 -13.77 -18.99 -5.21
CA ILE A 75 -13.61 -20.04 -6.20
C ILE A 75 -12.17 -20.49 -6.23
N ASP A 76 -11.96 -21.77 -5.94
CA ASP A 76 -10.67 -22.44 -5.98
C ASP A 76 -10.57 -23.28 -7.26
N LEU A 77 -9.74 -22.82 -8.20
CA LEU A 77 -9.43 -23.48 -9.46
C LEU A 77 -8.19 -24.34 -9.30
N LYS A 78 -8.34 -25.64 -9.53
CA LYS A 78 -7.26 -26.62 -9.40
C LYS A 78 -6.41 -26.69 -10.65
N VAL A 79 -5.11 -26.45 -10.48
CA VAL A 79 -4.09 -26.55 -11.53
C VAL A 79 -3.21 -27.76 -11.22
N ASP A 80 -3.69 -28.96 -11.59
CA ASP A 80 -3.06 -30.24 -11.23
C ASP A 80 -2.52 -30.95 -12.48
N GLU A 81 -1.31 -30.58 -12.90
CA GLU A 81 -0.33 -31.25 -13.79
C GLU A 81 -0.82 -32.16 -14.95
N ARG A 82 -2.06 -32.03 -15.41
CA ARG A 82 -2.57 -32.66 -16.61
C ARG A 82 -2.18 -31.80 -17.82
N GLU A 83 -1.98 -32.44 -18.96
CA GLU A 83 -1.51 -31.78 -20.19
C GLU A 83 -2.39 -30.58 -20.61
N ARG A 84 -3.68 -30.60 -20.27
CA ARG A 84 -4.65 -29.50 -20.52
C ARG A 84 -4.59 -28.37 -19.49
N ASP A 85 -4.24 -28.67 -18.23
CA ASP A 85 -4.12 -27.68 -17.15
C ASP A 85 -2.92 -26.75 -17.41
N ARG A 86 -1.95 -27.22 -18.20
CA ARG A 86 -0.75 -26.46 -18.61
C ARG A 86 -1.08 -25.23 -19.44
N ILE A 87 -2.11 -25.27 -20.30
CA ILE A 87 -2.49 -24.13 -21.15
C ILE A 87 -3.01 -22.96 -20.31
N GLU A 88 -3.91 -23.24 -19.36
CA GLU A 88 -4.44 -22.21 -18.46
C GLU A 88 -3.37 -21.74 -17.48
N PHE A 89 -2.49 -22.63 -17.00
CA PHE A 89 -1.37 -22.21 -16.17
C PHE A 89 -0.39 -21.30 -16.92
N GLU A 90 -0.08 -21.59 -18.18
CA GLU A 90 0.75 -20.72 -19.02
C GLU A 90 0.08 -19.36 -19.27
N ARG A 91 -1.25 -19.29 -19.34
CA ARG A 91 -1.98 -18.01 -19.38
C ARG A 91 -1.82 -17.24 -18.08
N LEU A 92 -1.92 -17.90 -16.92
CA LEU A 92 -1.67 -17.26 -15.63
C LEU A 92 -0.26 -16.70 -15.55
N VAL A 93 0.74 -17.47 -15.97
CA VAL A 93 2.14 -17.01 -16.03
C VAL A 93 2.28 -15.77 -16.90
N LYS A 94 1.56 -15.68 -18.03
CA LYS A 94 1.60 -14.48 -18.89
C LYS A 94 0.99 -13.25 -18.23
N ILE A 95 -0.07 -13.43 -17.44
CA ILE A 95 -0.78 -12.32 -16.81
C ILE A 95 -0.07 -11.86 -15.53
N THR A 96 0.44 -12.79 -14.73
CA THR A 96 1.01 -12.47 -13.40
C THR A 96 2.53 -12.43 -13.40
N SER A 97 3.17 -12.91 -14.47
CA SER A 97 4.62 -13.19 -14.51
C SER A 97 5.10 -14.17 -13.43
N ARG A 98 4.19 -14.91 -12.77
CA ARG A 98 4.50 -15.88 -11.72
C ARG A 98 4.33 -17.31 -12.23
N ARG A 99 5.32 -18.16 -11.93
CA ARG A 99 5.34 -19.59 -12.27
C ARG A 99 4.99 -20.50 -11.10
N THR A 100 4.49 -19.94 -10.01
CA THR A 100 4.12 -20.67 -8.80
C THR A 100 2.67 -20.39 -8.43
N VAL A 101 2.08 -21.32 -7.68
CA VAL A 101 0.78 -21.17 -7.02
C VAL A 101 1.00 -21.13 -5.50
N PRO A 102 0.10 -20.52 -4.70
CA PRO A 102 -1.19 -19.97 -5.10
C PRO A 102 -1.05 -18.64 -5.85
N GLN A 103 -1.98 -18.37 -6.77
CA GLN A 103 -2.17 -17.04 -7.36
C GLN A 103 -3.61 -16.61 -7.10
N ILE A 104 -3.79 -15.42 -6.52
CA ILE A 104 -5.08 -14.95 -6.05
C ILE A 104 -5.49 -13.70 -6.82
N PHE A 105 -6.75 -13.69 -7.22
CA PHE A 105 -7.37 -12.64 -8.00
C PHE A 105 -8.60 -12.12 -7.27
N LEU A 106 -8.76 -10.80 -7.28
CA LEU A 106 -9.94 -10.11 -6.78
C LEU A 106 -10.60 -9.37 -7.93
N SER A 107 -11.84 -9.72 -8.27
CA SER A 107 -12.59 -9.16 -9.40
C SER A 107 -11.78 -9.13 -10.70
N GLY A 108 -11.06 -10.20 -11.00
CA GLY A 108 -10.21 -10.30 -12.20
C GLY A 108 -8.82 -9.64 -12.10
N THR A 109 -8.53 -8.89 -11.04
CA THR A 109 -7.21 -8.27 -10.81
C THR A 109 -6.33 -9.20 -9.97
N TRP A 110 -5.12 -9.49 -10.44
CA TRP A 110 -4.16 -10.26 -9.65
C TRP A 110 -3.70 -9.45 -8.44
N ILE A 111 -3.83 -10.02 -7.24
CA ILE A 111 -3.47 -9.36 -5.97
C ILE A 111 -2.31 -10.01 -5.24
N GLY A 112 -1.76 -11.12 -5.76
CA GLY A 112 -0.53 -11.72 -5.25
C GLY A 112 -0.57 -13.24 -5.11
N GLY A 113 0.44 -13.76 -4.43
CA GLY A 113 0.57 -15.16 -4.04
C GLY A 113 0.22 -15.44 -2.57
N GLY A 114 0.74 -16.54 -2.03
CA GLY A 114 0.41 -16.98 -0.66
C GLY A 114 0.82 -15.99 0.41
N ASP A 115 2.08 -15.54 0.35
CA ASP A 115 2.64 -14.57 1.31
C ASP A 115 1.95 -13.21 1.18
N ASP A 116 1.62 -12.80 -0.05
CA ASP A 116 0.89 -11.56 -0.29
C ASP A 116 -0.51 -11.59 0.33
N ILE A 117 -1.24 -12.70 0.21
CA ILE A 117 -2.56 -12.84 0.84
C ILE A 117 -2.47 -12.90 2.35
N GLN A 118 -1.43 -13.50 2.90
CA GLN A 118 -1.18 -13.44 4.34
C GLN A 118 -0.97 -12.01 4.80
N ARG A 119 -0.11 -11.25 4.10
CA ARG A 119 0.13 -9.85 4.39
C ARG A 119 -1.14 -9.01 4.27
N LEU A 120 -1.82 -9.09 3.12
CA LEU A 120 -3.05 -8.32 2.84
C LEU A 120 -4.21 -8.67 3.78
N GLY A 121 -4.29 -9.92 4.24
CA GLY A 121 -5.26 -10.36 5.24
C GLY A 121 -4.94 -9.79 6.62
N LEU A 122 -3.66 -9.84 7.03
CA LEU A 122 -3.19 -9.32 8.32
C LEU A 122 -3.26 -7.80 8.42
N ASP A 123 -2.93 -7.08 7.34
CA ASP A 123 -2.92 -5.62 7.33
C ASP A 123 -4.30 -5.00 7.03
N GLY A 124 -5.33 -5.83 6.80
CA GLY A 124 -6.70 -5.41 6.51
C GLY A 124 -6.91 -4.84 5.10
N THR A 125 -5.85 -4.70 4.28
CA THR A 125 -5.93 -4.16 2.92
C THR A 125 -6.80 -5.05 2.03
N LEU A 126 -6.86 -6.36 2.30
CA LEU A 126 -7.73 -7.27 1.57
C LEU A 126 -9.22 -6.89 1.72
N LEU A 127 -9.66 -6.50 2.92
CA LEU A 127 -11.02 -6.03 3.16
C LEU A 127 -11.31 -4.74 2.39
N THR A 128 -10.38 -3.77 2.45
CA THR A 128 -10.50 -2.50 1.73
C THR A 128 -10.63 -2.73 0.22
N LYS A 129 -9.78 -3.60 -0.34
CA LYS A 129 -9.86 -3.97 -1.75
C LYS A 129 -11.20 -4.63 -2.08
N MET A 130 -11.69 -5.54 -1.23
CA MET A 130 -13.00 -6.18 -1.42
C MET A 130 -14.18 -5.20 -1.38
N LEU A 131 -14.12 -4.16 -0.54
CA LEU A 131 -15.15 -3.11 -0.47
C LEU A 131 -15.12 -2.18 -1.69
N ILE A 132 -13.94 -1.83 -2.19
CA ILE A 132 -13.77 -0.99 -3.39
C ILE A 132 -14.30 -1.72 -4.62
N GLU A 133 -13.94 -3.00 -4.76
CA GLU A 133 -14.34 -3.85 -5.88
C GLU A 133 -15.79 -4.35 -5.78
N GLY A 134 -16.54 -3.94 -4.75
CA GLY A 134 -17.95 -4.32 -4.55
C GLY A 134 -18.17 -5.80 -4.23
N VAL A 135 -17.11 -6.52 -3.83
CA VAL A 135 -17.16 -7.92 -3.41
C VAL A 135 -17.89 -8.07 -2.07
N ILE A 136 -17.66 -7.11 -1.18
CA ILE A 136 -18.41 -6.96 0.07
C ILE A 136 -19.26 -5.71 -0.05
N ASP A 137 -20.55 -5.86 0.24
CA ASP A 137 -21.48 -4.73 0.26
C ASP A 137 -21.05 -3.70 1.33
N LYS A 138 -21.06 -2.42 0.96
CA LYS A 138 -20.57 -1.34 1.82
C LYS A 138 -21.38 -1.21 3.11
N GLU A 139 -22.70 -1.44 3.09
CA GLU A 139 -23.56 -1.40 4.28
C GLU A 139 -23.28 -2.58 5.21
N ARG A 140 -22.98 -3.76 4.65
CA ARG A 140 -22.53 -4.92 5.46
C ARG A 140 -21.12 -4.72 6.02
N GLY A 141 -20.27 -4.03 5.26
CA GLY A 141 -18.95 -3.58 5.69
C GLY A 141 -18.98 -2.41 6.68
N LYS A 142 -20.13 -1.71 6.85
CA LYS A 142 -20.21 -0.53 7.72
C LYS A 142 -19.83 -0.83 9.16
N GLY A 143 -20.10 -2.00 9.72
CA GLY A 143 -19.62 -2.37 11.06
C GLY A 143 -18.08 -2.31 11.18
N TYR A 144 -17.36 -2.62 10.10
CA TYR A 144 -15.90 -2.50 10.01
C TYR A 144 -15.41 -1.10 9.64
N ILE A 145 -16.31 -0.19 9.24
CA ILE A 145 -16.02 1.19 8.81
C ILE A 145 -16.46 2.22 9.89
N GLU A 146 -17.55 1.96 10.63
CA GLU A 146 -18.19 2.87 11.60
C GLU A 146 -17.75 2.60 13.05
N GLU A 147 -17.37 1.37 13.42
CA GLU A 147 -16.78 1.09 14.74
C GLU A 147 -15.31 1.54 14.81
N TYR A 148 -14.66 1.75 13.65
CA TYR A 148 -13.29 2.21 13.52
C TYR A 148 -13.12 3.01 12.23
N GLY A 149 -13.15 4.35 12.29
CA GLY A 149 -13.07 5.29 11.15
C GLY A 149 -11.86 5.18 10.19
N SER A 150 -11.07 4.11 10.31
CA SER A 150 -10.06 3.56 9.43
C SER A 150 -9.82 2.10 9.86
N VAL A 151 -9.81 1.14 8.92
CA VAL A 151 -9.81 -0.33 9.13
C VAL A 151 -8.94 -0.77 10.32
N ARG A 152 -9.56 -1.31 11.39
CA ARG A 152 -8.86 -2.08 12.43
C ARG A 152 -8.96 -3.58 12.16
N VAL A 153 -7.81 -4.24 12.31
CA VAL A 153 -7.57 -5.68 12.34
C VAL A 153 -8.28 -6.30 13.57
N PRO A 154 -8.99 -7.44 13.45
CA PRO A 154 -9.52 -8.11 14.62
C PRO A 154 -8.39 -8.74 15.47
N PRO A 155 -8.48 -8.68 16.81
CA PRO A 155 -7.50 -9.27 17.70
C PRO A 155 -7.71 -10.79 17.77
N MET A 156 -6.83 -11.55 17.13
CA MET A 156 -6.69 -12.98 17.41
C MET A 156 -5.23 -13.26 17.74
N PHE A 157 -4.85 -13.01 19.00
CA PHE A 157 -4.29 -14.02 19.91
C PHE A 157 -3.98 -13.36 21.27
N ASN A 158 -4.40 -14.08 22.32
CA ASN A 158 -4.27 -13.83 23.77
C ASN A 158 -5.33 -12.93 24.42
N GLY A 159 -6.14 -13.57 25.27
CA GLY A 159 -7.19 -12.96 26.06
C GLY A 159 -6.66 -12.05 27.16
N GLU A 160 -7.33 -10.93 27.37
CA GLU A 160 -7.87 -10.41 28.64
C GLU A 160 -8.61 -9.09 28.35
N LYS A 161 -9.50 -8.69 29.28
CA LYS A 161 -10.69 -7.84 29.08
C LYS A 161 -10.44 -6.33 28.97
N GLU A 162 -11.34 -5.71 28.18
CA GLU A 162 -11.99 -4.38 28.25
C GLU A 162 -11.33 -3.18 28.95
N GLY A 163 -11.30 -2.06 28.21
CA GLY A 163 -11.39 -0.69 28.71
C GLY A 163 -11.94 0.24 27.63
N LYS A 164 -13.07 0.91 27.90
CA LYS A 164 -13.71 1.94 27.06
C LYS A 164 -12.91 3.24 27.14
N ASP A 165 -12.65 3.89 26.00
CA ASP A 165 -12.64 5.36 25.78
C ASP A 165 -12.12 5.69 24.36
N GLY A 166 -12.52 6.85 23.83
CA GLY A 166 -12.35 7.25 22.43
C GLY A 166 -10.93 7.60 21.96
N ASN A 167 -10.88 8.03 20.70
CA ASN A 167 -9.71 8.43 19.90
C ASN A 167 -8.95 7.27 19.23
N ALA A 168 -8.94 7.28 17.89
CA ALA A 168 -8.31 6.25 17.06
C ALA A 168 -6.78 6.34 17.17
N THR A 169 -6.22 5.61 18.12
CA THR A 169 -4.78 5.42 18.27
C THR A 169 -4.33 4.23 17.41
N VAL A 170 -3.25 4.44 16.64
CA VAL A 170 -2.52 3.41 15.87
C VAL A 170 -2.02 2.34 16.85
N PRO A 171 -2.01 1.04 16.50
CA PRO A 171 -1.33 0.04 17.30
C PRO A 171 0.17 0.39 17.35
N LYS A 172 0.63 0.89 18.50
CA LYS A 172 2.03 1.30 18.71
C LYS A 172 2.89 0.06 18.93
N LYS A 173 3.31 -0.59 17.84
CA LYS A 173 4.57 -1.32 17.90
C LYS A 173 5.67 -0.33 17.57
N ASP A 174 6.59 -0.13 18.50
CA ASP A 174 7.71 0.77 18.30
C ASP A 174 8.50 0.30 17.08
N ILE A 175 8.79 1.24 16.18
CA ILE A 175 9.65 0.97 15.04
C ILE A 175 11.08 0.87 15.60
N PRO A 176 11.83 -0.20 15.33
CA PRO A 176 13.22 -0.29 15.72
C PRO A 176 14.07 0.60 14.81
N TYR A 177 13.99 1.92 15.00
CA TYR A 177 14.61 2.92 14.11
C TYR A 177 16.09 2.66 13.90
N GLY A 178 16.83 2.23 14.94
CA GLY A 178 18.25 1.90 14.82
C GLY A 178 18.56 0.74 13.87
N GLU A 179 17.65 -0.23 13.70
CA GLU A 179 17.81 -1.31 12.73
C GLU A 179 17.47 -0.83 11.32
N VAL A 180 16.39 -0.06 11.17
CA VAL A 180 15.98 0.51 9.88
C VAL A 180 17.04 1.47 9.34
N LEU A 181 17.66 2.27 10.21
CA LEU A 181 18.75 3.16 9.84
C LEU A 181 19.97 2.38 9.32
N LYS A 182 20.35 1.26 9.95
CA LYS A 182 21.45 0.41 9.47
C LYS A 182 21.15 -0.24 8.12
N GLU A 183 19.89 -0.64 7.91
CA GLU A 183 19.46 -1.17 6.61
C GLU A 183 19.58 -0.10 5.52
N ILE A 184 19.08 1.11 5.78
CA ILE A 184 19.17 2.25 4.86
C ILE A 184 20.63 2.64 4.59
N GLU A 185 21.47 2.69 5.64
CA GLU A 185 22.90 2.95 5.52
C GLU A 185 23.57 1.95 4.56
N GLY A 186 23.33 0.65 4.74
CA GLY A 186 23.87 -0.38 3.85
C GLY A 186 23.40 -0.28 2.39
N LEU A 187 22.16 0.20 2.17
CA LEU A 187 21.65 0.46 0.81
C LEU A 187 22.39 1.64 0.16
N ILE A 188 22.64 2.71 0.92
CA ILE A 188 23.25 3.95 0.42
C ILE A 188 24.78 3.83 0.30
N GLU A 189 25.45 3.06 1.14
CA GLU A 189 26.92 2.92 1.09
C GLU A 189 27.44 2.36 -0.24
N THR A 190 26.63 1.52 -0.90
CA THR A 190 27.04 0.79 -2.11
C THR A 190 26.56 1.41 -3.42
N GLU A 191 25.77 2.49 -3.36
CA GLU A 191 25.18 3.18 -4.51
C GLU A 191 25.27 4.71 -4.33
N LYS A 192 25.62 5.43 -5.39
CA LYS A 192 25.71 6.90 -5.40
C LYS A 192 24.62 7.56 -6.23
N ASP A 193 23.96 6.84 -7.14
CA ASP A 193 22.86 7.38 -7.92
C ASP A 193 21.70 7.83 -7.02
N LEU A 194 21.38 9.12 -7.08
CA LEU A 194 20.34 9.74 -6.27
C LEU A 194 18.97 9.09 -6.47
N ILE A 195 18.61 8.74 -7.70
CA ILE A 195 17.28 8.20 -8.00
C ILE A 195 17.16 6.79 -7.43
N ALA A 196 18.19 5.96 -7.58
CA ALA A 196 18.26 4.64 -6.98
C ALA A 196 18.16 4.72 -5.44
N ASN A 197 18.98 5.58 -4.82
CA ASN A 197 18.97 5.76 -3.37
C ASN A 197 17.62 6.29 -2.87
N ALA A 198 17.08 7.36 -3.46
CA ALA A 198 15.78 7.91 -3.06
C ALA A 198 14.63 6.91 -3.24
N SER A 199 14.66 6.07 -4.29
CA SER A 199 13.66 5.01 -4.50
C SER A 199 13.74 3.95 -3.41
N ASN A 200 14.94 3.46 -3.10
CA ASN A 200 15.15 2.45 -2.07
C ASN A 200 14.85 2.98 -0.67
N VAL A 201 15.23 4.22 -0.36
CA VAL A 201 14.91 4.88 0.91
C VAL A 201 13.41 5.04 1.08
N SER A 202 12.69 5.52 0.05
CA SER A 202 11.23 5.63 0.08
C SER A 202 10.58 4.28 0.38
N SER A 203 11.04 3.22 -0.30
CA SER A 203 10.56 1.85 -0.10
C SER A 203 10.87 1.33 1.32
N ALA A 204 12.10 1.50 1.80
CA ALA A 204 12.53 1.01 3.12
C ALA A 204 11.72 1.68 4.24
N VAL A 205 11.57 3.00 4.20
CA VAL A 205 10.80 3.76 5.19
C VAL A 205 9.31 3.39 5.13
N TYR A 206 8.71 3.34 3.92
CA TYR A 206 7.32 2.92 3.76
C TYR A 206 7.09 1.55 4.37
N ASN A 207 7.87 0.54 3.96
CA ASN A 207 7.68 -0.83 4.40
C ASN A 207 7.96 -0.99 5.91
N ALA A 208 8.92 -0.26 6.48
CA ALA A 208 9.13 -0.24 7.92
C ALA A 208 7.89 0.29 8.65
N ILE A 209 7.35 1.44 8.23
CA ILE A 209 6.15 2.01 8.85
C ILE A 209 4.96 1.05 8.70
N ILE A 210 4.69 0.53 7.50
CA ILE A 210 3.59 -0.42 7.27
C ILE A 210 3.76 -1.69 8.12
N LYS A 211 4.99 -2.21 8.27
CA LYS A 211 5.27 -3.41 9.05
C LYS A 211 4.97 -3.25 10.54
N TYR A 212 5.26 -2.10 11.13
CA TYR A 212 5.15 -1.88 12.57
C TYR A 212 3.86 -1.13 12.97
N ARG A 213 3.34 -0.28 12.10
CA ARG A 213 2.16 0.57 12.36
C ARG A 213 0.95 0.23 11.51
N GLY A 214 1.08 -0.70 10.56
CA GLY A 214 0.00 -1.13 9.67
C GLY A 214 -0.28 -0.14 8.53
N ALA A 215 -1.30 -0.46 7.73
CA ALA A 215 -1.71 0.34 6.55
C ALA A 215 -2.13 1.78 6.88
N THR A 216 -2.50 2.06 8.14
CA THR A 216 -2.88 3.39 8.59
C THR A 216 -1.70 4.21 9.13
N GLY A 217 -0.49 3.63 9.22
CA GLY A 217 0.70 4.35 9.69
C GLY A 217 1.30 5.31 8.66
N CYS A 218 1.00 5.12 7.38
CA CYS A 218 1.47 5.95 6.27
C CYS A 218 0.67 5.63 4.99
N ASN A 219 0.19 6.66 4.28
CA ASN A 219 -0.42 6.52 2.95
C ASN A 219 0.49 7.04 1.82
N TRP A 220 1.48 7.87 2.15
CA TRP A 220 2.45 8.39 1.20
C TRP A 220 3.81 8.65 1.86
N VAL A 221 4.90 8.34 1.16
CA VAL A 221 6.27 8.73 1.54
C VAL A 221 7.11 8.93 0.31
N GLY A 222 7.88 10.00 0.26
CA GLY A 222 8.73 10.25 -0.89
C GLY A 222 9.39 11.61 -0.88
N PHE A 223 10.00 11.92 -2.02
CA PHE A 223 10.84 13.10 -2.16
C PHE A 223 10.26 14.08 -3.15
N TYR A 224 10.44 15.37 -2.87
CA TYR A 224 10.37 16.41 -3.88
C TYR A 224 11.71 17.12 -3.93
N PHE A 225 12.24 17.33 -5.13
CA PHE A 225 13.54 17.95 -5.31
C PHE A 225 13.40 19.38 -5.84
N SER A 226 14.25 20.28 -5.33
CA SER A 226 14.31 21.66 -5.78
C SER A 226 14.75 21.73 -7.24
N ARG A 227 14.05 22.52 -8.03
CA ARG A 227 14.38 22.84 -9.43
C ARG A 227 14.20 24.32 -9.67
N LYS A 228 15.11 24.89 -10.45
CA LYS A 228 14.93 26.24 -10.99
C LYS A 228 13.85 26.20 -12.06
N CYS A 229 12.92 27.15 -11.99
CA CYS A 229 11.88 27.37 -12.97
C CYS A 229 11.82 28.88 -13.25
N GLY A 230 12.55 29.32 -14.27
CA GLY A 230 12.83 30.75 -14.47
C GLY A 230 13.61 31.33 -13.30
N GLU A 231 13.11 32.43 -12.71
CA GLU A 231 13.72 33.09 -11.55
C GLU A 231 13.32 32.44 -10.21
N GLU A 232 12.34 31.53 -10.21
CA GLU A 232 11.84 30.86 -8.99
C GLU A 232 12.49 29.49 -8.78
N VAL A 233 12.43 29.01 -7.54
CA VAL A 233 12.74 27.62 -7.18
C VAL A 233 11.45 26.94 -6.74
N ILE A 234 11.16 25.79 -7.35
CA ILE A 234 9.99 24.96 -7.05
C ILE A 234 10.44 23.57 -6.63
N LEU A 235 9.56 22.87 -5.93
CA LEU A 235 9.70 21.46 -5.61
C LEU A 235 9.09 20.64 -6.76
N VAL A 236 9.82 19.65 -7.26
CA VAL A 236 9.36 18.72 -8.32
C VAL A 236 9.40 17.30 -7.78
N LEU A 237 8.31 16.56 -7.99
CA LEU A 237 8.14 15.19 -7.50
C LEU A 237 9.29 14.26 -7.95
N GLY A 238 9.92 13.60 -6.99
CA GLY A 238 10.93 12.57 -7.16
C GLY A 238 10.37 11.17 -6.87
N PRO A 239 11.23 10.18 -6.53
CA PRO A 239 10.78 8.85 -6.13
C PRO A 239 9.91 8.88 -4.87
N PHE A 240 8.87 8.04 -4.84
CA PHE A 240 7.92 7.94 -3.74
C PHE A 240 7.23 6.57 -3.71
N MET A 241 6.55 6.29 -2.58
CA MET A 241 5.63 5.18 -2.38
C MET A 241 4.27 5.75 -1.98
N GLY A 242 3.20 5.34 -2.67
CA GLY A 242 1.85 5.83 -2.41
C GLY A 242 1.04 6.00 -3.68
N LYS A 243 -0.11 6.68 -3.57
CA LYS A 243 -0.89 7.10 -4.75
C LYS A 243 -0.17 8.23 -5.51
N PRO A 244 -0.50 8.45 -6.79
CA PRO A 244 -0.03 9.63 -7.52
C PRO A 244 -0.36 10.92 -6.77
N ALA A 245 0.63 11.81 -6.65
CA ALA A 245 0.54 13.06 -5.89
C ALA A 245 0.80 14.29 -6.78
N CYS A 246 0.84 15.48 -6.17
CA CYS A 246 1.19 16.72 -6.84
C CYS A 246 2.55 16.59 -7.54
N ARG A 247 2.67 17.11 -8.77
CA ARG A 247 3.93 17.00 -9.54
C ARG A 247 4.89 18.14 -9.25
N ARG A 248 4.35 19.32 -8.91
CA ARG A 248 5.09 20.57 -8.70
C ARG A 248 4.46 21.32 -7.53
N ILE A 249 5.29 21.86 -6.63
CA ILE A 249 4.86 22.61 -5.45
C ILE A 249 5.74 23.87 -5.36
N ARG A 250 5.12 25.06 -5.25
CA ARG A 250 5.88 26.30 -5.01
C ARG A 250 6.36 26.36 -3.55
N PHE A 251 7.47 27.04 -3.29
CA PHE A 251 7.94 27.24 -1.90
C PHE A 251 6.94 28.04 -1.05
N SER A 252 6.10 28.87 -1.68
CA SER A 252 5.04 29.64 -1.00
C SER A 252 3.85 28.79 -0.55
N GLU A 253 3.83 27.49 -0.85
CA GLU A 253 2.61 26.68 -0.89
C GLU A 253 2.69 25.41 -0.04
N GLY A 254 1.62 25.12 0.69
CA GLY A 254 1.50 23.88 1.47
C GLY A 254 2.53 23.71 2.58
N VAL A 255 2.49 22.51 3.18
CA VAL A 255 3.41 22.07 4.24
C VAL A 255 4.80 21.82 3.64
N CYS A 256 4.88 21.13 2.51
CA CYS A 256 6.11 20.91 1.75
C CYS A 256 6.84 22.21 1.39
N GLY A 257 6.16 23.21 0.82
CA GLY A 257 6.76 24.51 0.54
C GLY A 257 7.17 25.24 1.82
N LYS A 258 6.44 25.04 2.94
CA LYS A 258 6.84 25.63 4.24
C LYS A 258 8.17 25.06 4.73
N ALA A 259 8.33 23.74 4.72
CA ALA A 259 9.59 23.10 5.06
C ALA A 259 10.74 23.63 4.21
N ALA A 260 10.49 23.77 2.89
CA ALA A 260 11.49 24.25 1.94
C ALA A 260 11.84 25.74 2.10
N ARG A 261 10.92 26.61 2.52
CA ARG A 261 11.22 28.05 2.69
C ARG A 261 11.81 28.39 4.06
N THR A 262 11.48 27.62 5.11
CA THR A 262 11.96 27.89 6.47
C THR A 262 13.20 27.08 6.85
N ASN A 263 13.54 26.05 6.07
CA ASN A 263 14.60 25.08 6.39
C ASN A 263 14.34 24.36 7.73
N GLU A 264 13.07 24.25 8.12
CA GLU A 264 12.65 23.64 9.39
C GLU A 264 11.73 22.44 9.12
N VAL A 265 11.85 21.42 9.98
CA VAL A 265 10.92 20.30 10.01
C VAL A 265 9.50 20.81 10.24
N GLN A 266 8.56 20.32 9.44
CA GLN A 266 7.13 20.56 9.66
C GLN A 266 6.50 19.27 10.19
N LEU A 267 6.16 19.25 11.47
CA LEU A 267 5.39 18.16 12.08
C LEU A 267 3.94 18.62 12.24
N VAL A 268 3.08 18.25 11.31
CA VAL A 268 1.70 18.71 11.22
C VAL A 268 0.75 17.65 11.75
N LYS A 269 0.13 17.94 12.90
CA LYS A 269 -0.77 17.04 13.61
C LYS A 269 -2.13 16.87 12.93
N ASP A 270 -2.62 17.93 12.30
CA ASP A 270 -3.82 17.97 11.48
C ASP A 270 -3.54 18.85 10.25
N VAL A 271 -3.55 18.26 9.06
CA VAL A 271 -3.28 19.00 7.80
C VAL A 271 -4.42 19.96 7.43
N HIS A 272 -5.64 19.71 7.91
CA HIS A 272 -6.80 20.56 7.62
C HIS A 272 -6.76 21.87 8.40
N ASP A 273 -6.06 21.89 9.53
CA ASP A 273 -5.80 23.08 10.33
C ASP A 273 -4.61 23.92 9.80
N PHE A 274 -3.86 23.40 8.82
CA PHE A 274 -2.69 24.09 8.30
C PHE A 274 -3.08 25.19 7.28
N PRO A 275 -2.74 26.47 7.52
CA PRO A 275 -3.09 27.56 6.61
C PRO A 275 -2.40 27.42 5.25
N GLY A 276 -3.19 27.37 4.17
CA GLY A 276 -2.66 27.20 2.82
C GLY A 276 -2.28 25.76 2.47
N HIS A 277 -2.87 24.78 3.15
CA HIS A 277 -2.73 23.36 2.81
C HIS A 277 -3.14 23.08 1.35
N ILE A 278 -2.28 22.35 0.64
CA ILE A 278 -2.55 21.81 -0.69
C ILE A 278 -2.74 20.32 -0.52
N ALA A 279 -3.99 19.86 -0.59
CA ALA A 279 -4.29 18.44 -0.48
C ALA A 279 -3.85 17.71 -1.76
N CYS A 280 -2.75 16.96 -1.69
CA CYS A 280 -2.28 16.11 -2.78
C CYS A 280 -2.84 14.68 -2.71
N ASP A 281 -3.04 14.14 -1.50
CA ASP A 281 -3.87 12.95 -1.24
C ASP A 281 -4.99 13.33 -0.26
N SER A 282 -6.25 13.21 -0.69
CA SER A 282 -7.41 13.52 0.15
C SER A 282 -7.55 12.59 1.37
N ALA A 283 -6.79 11.50 1.44
CA ALA A 283 -6.78 10.59 2.57
C ALA A 283 -5.86 11.06 3.71
N SER A 284 -4.94 12.01 3.49
CA SER A 284 -3.99 12.48 4.50
C SER A 284 -4.66 13.33 5.58
N ASN A 285 -4.34 13.05 6.84
CA ASN A 285 -4.82 13.78 8.01
C ASN A 285 -3.68 14.35 8.86
N SER A 286 -2.49 13.75 8.85
CA SER A 286 -1.27 14.33 9.41
C SER A 286 -0.10 14.15 8.46
N GLU A 287 0.91 15.01 8.57
CA GLU A 287 2.04 15.08 7.64
C GLU A 287 3.32 15.41 8.41
N VAL A 288 4.43 14.80 8.03
CA VAL A 288 5.76 15.22 8.48
C VAL A 288 6.67 15.45 7.28
N VAL A 289 7.22 16.67 7.20
CA VAL A 289 8.11 17.07 6.12
C VAL A 289 9.47 17.47 6.67
N ILE A 290 10.51 16.83 6.14
CA ILE A 290 11.91 17.09 6.48
C ILE A 290 12.59 17.82 5.31
N PRO A 291 13.17 19.01 5.51
CA PRO A 291 13.96 19.65 4.48
C PRO A 291 15.27 18.90 4.22
N LEU A 292 15.65 18.76 2.95
CA LEU A 292 16.93 18.19 2.52
C LEU A 292 17.92 19.34 2.32
N LEU A 293 18.87 19.50 3.23
CA LEU A 293 19.81 20.62 3.23
C LEU A 293 21.19 20.16 2.75
N SER A 294 21.78 20.89 1.81
CA SER A 294 23.18 20.71 1.43
C SER A 294 24.12 21.10 2.57
N GLU A 295 25.40 20.73 2.48
CA GLU A 295 26.43 21.17 3.44
C GLU A 295 26.51 22.71 3.56
N LYS A 296 26.10 23.44 2.54
CA LYS A 296 26.08 24.91 2.51
C LYS A 296 24.76 25.50 3.04
N GLY A 297 23.82 24.66 3.45
CA GLY A 297 22.49 25.06 3.91
C GLY A 297 21.50 25.39 2.79
N GLU A 298 21.79 25.00 1.54
CA GLU A 298 20.87 25.16 0.42
C GLU A 298 19.82 24.05 0.43
N VAL A 299 18.56 24.37 0.10
CA VAL A 299 17.48 23.38 0.06
C VAL A 299 17.52 22.59 -1.23
N LEU A 300 17.98 21.34 -1.14
CA LEU A 300 18.03 20.38 -2.24
C LEU A 300 16.64 19.80 -2.56
N GLY A 301 15.73 19.84 -1.59
CA GLY A 301 14.38 19.31 -1.69
C GLY A 301 13.74 19.11 -0.32
N VAL A 302 12.71 18.28 -0.27
CA VAL A 302 12.04 17.83 0.95
C VAL A 302 11.79 16.33 0.90
N PHE A 303 11.80 15.69 2.07
CA PHE A 303 11.34 14.33 2.31
C PHE A 303 10.01 14.40 3.06
N ASP A 304 8.96 13.89 2.44
CA ASP A 304 7.57 14.10 2.83
C ASP A 304 6.90 12.75 3.12
N LEU A 305 6.11 12.73 4.19
CA LEU A 305 5.38 11.58 4.68
C LEU A 305 3.97 11.99 5.13
N ASP A 306 2.98 11.36 4.51
CA ASP A 306 1.57 11.49 4.86
C ASP A 306 1.06 10.30 5.66
N CYS A 307 0.16 10.58 6.60
CA CYS A 307 -0.58 9.59 7.37
C CYS A 307 -2.09 9.84 7.32
N PRO A 308 -2.92 8.79 7.13
CA PRO A 308 -4.37 8.92 7.09
C PRO A 308 -5.00 9.11 8.47
N VAL A 309 -4.21 9.17 9.54
CA VAL A 309 -4.65 9.37 10.92
C VAL A 309 -4.12 10.70 11.43
N LEU A 310 -4.86 11.38 12.29
CA LEU A 310 -4.41 12.56 13.02
C LEU A 310 -3.25 12.21 13.96
N GLU A 311 -2.33 13.16 14.16
CA GLU A 311 -1.16 12.99 15.04
C GLU A 311 -0.37 11.69 14.75
N GLY A 312 -0.28 11.29 13.47
CA GLY A 312 0.29 10.02 13.05
C GLY A 312 1.81 9.90 13.25
N TYR A 313 2.49 11.04 13.39
CA TYR A 313 3.93 11.15 13.58
C TYR A 313 4.27 11.89 14.87
N SER A 314 5.32 11.42 15.52
CA SER A 314 5.89 11.98 16.75
C SER A 314 7.20 12.73 16.47
N GLU A 315 7.73 13.41 17.49
CA GLU A 315 9.08 14.00 17.43
C GLU A 315 10.18 12.94 17.25
N GLU A 316 9.95 11.71 17.74
CA GLU A 316 10.88 10.60 17.54
C GLU A 316 10.88 10.15 16.07
N ASP A 317 9.70 10.09 15.44
CA ASP A 317 9.57 9.85 13.99
C ASP A 317 10.32 10.93 13.20
N ALA A 318 10.07 12.20 13.53
CA ALA A 318 10.75 13.32 12.88
C ALA A 318 12.28 13.24 13.04
N SER A 319 12.77 12.82 14.20
CA SER A 319 14.22 12.65 14.47
C SER A 319 14.82 11.49 13.67
N PHE A 320 14.10 10.37 13.56
CA PHE A 320 14.47 9.25 12.70
C PHE A 320 14.54 9.68 11.23
N LEU A 321 13.50 10.35 10.73
CA LEU A 321 13.41 10.80 9.34
C LEU A 321 14.47 11.85 8.99
N GLN A 322 14.82 12.74 9.92
CA GLN A 322 15.97 13.63 9.78
C GLN A 322 17.29 12.88 9.60
N SER A 323 17.46 11.76 10.30
CA SER A 323 18.66 10.92 10.16
C SER A 323 18.69 10.24 8.79
N VAL A 324 17.56 9.74 8.31
CA VAL A 324 17.40 9.18 6.95
C VAL A 324 17.70 10.24 5.89
N ALA A 325 17.12 11.44 6.02
CA ALA A 325 17.36 12.56 5.11
C ALA A 325 18.85 12.92 5.03
N ARG A 326 19.54 12.97 6.17
CA ARG A 326 20.99 13.23 6.23
C ARG A 326 21.78 12.16 5.49
N MET A 327 21.50 10.87 5.72
CA MET A 327 22.16 9.77 5.02
C MET A 327 21.98 9.85 3.51
N LEU A 328 20.76 10.18 3.05
CA LEU A 328 20.50 10.34 1.62
C LEU A 328 21.32 11.49 1.03
N VAL A 329 21.35 12.64 1.72
CA VAL A 329 22.09 13.82 1.26
C VAL A 329 23.57 13.54 1.17
N GLU A 330 24.18 13.02 2.23
CA GLU A 330 25.63 12.74 2.31
C GLU A 330 26.04 11.57 1.41
N GLY A 331 25.14 10.61 1.22
CA GLY A 331 25.44 9.36 0.54
C GLY A 331 25.23 9.37 -0.98
N SER A 332 24.52 10.37 -1.53
CA SER A 332 24.11 10.39 -2.95
C SER A 332 24.81 11.49 -3.76
N ASP A 333 24.90 11.29 -5.07
CA ASP A 333 25.37 12.28 -6.04
C ASP A 333 24.21 13.17 -6.52
N TRP A 334 24.26 14.45 -6.13
CA TRP A 334 23.23 15.45 -6.44
C TRP A 334 23.50 16.22 -7.74
N SER A 335 24.60 15.95 -8.44
CA SER A 335 24.98 16.67 -9.67
C SER A 335 23.91 16.62 -10.76
N LEU A 336 23.18 15.50 -10.87
CA LEU A 336 22.05 15.32 -11.81
C LEU A 336 20.93 16.34 -11.64
N LEU A 337 20.82 16.99 -10.48
CA LEU A 337 19.80 18.00 -10.20
C LEU A 337 20.27 19.42 -10.48
N ALA A 338 21.58 19.66 -10.47
CA ALA A 338 22.16 20.99 -10.66
C ALA A 338 22.01 21.51 -12.10
N GLU A 339 21.83 20.61 -13.08
CA GLU A 339 21.91 20.92 -14.51
C GLU A 339 20.55 21.12 -15.21
N LYS A 340 19.42 20.93 -14.53
CA LYS A 340 18.09 20.91 -15.17
C LYS A 340 17.22 22.08 -14.73
N GLU A 341 17.21 23.15 -15.52
CA GLU A 341 16.13 24.16 -15.50
C GLU A 341 14.83 23.53 -16.04
N VAL A 342 13.72 23.81 -15.39
CA VAL A 342 12.38 23.40 -15.83
C VAL A 342 11.75 24.58 -16.55
N GLU A 343 11.27 24.41 -17.78
CA GLU A 343 10.64 25.50 -18.53
C GLU A 343 9.39 26.04 -17.81
N ALA A 344 9.30 27.37 -17.70
CA ALA A 344 8.23 28.08 -17.00
C ALA A 344 6.83 27.84 -17.59
N SER A 345 6.75 27.35 -18.83
CA SER A 345 5.50 27.05 -19.54
C SER A 345 4.76 25.81 -19.00
N GLU A 346 5.38 25.00 -18.13
CA GLU A 346 4.82 23.75 -17.60
C GLU A 346 4.28 23.83 -16.15
N VAL A 347 4.28 25.01 -15.54
CA VAL A 347 3.68 25.25 -14.22
C VAL A 347 2.20 25.51 -14.42
N VAL A 348 1.41 24.44 -14.55
CA VAL A 348 -0.06 24.55 -14.63
C VAL A 348 -0.59 24.94 -13.24
N HIS A 349 -1.33 26.05 -13.19
CA HIS A 349 -1.96 26.63 -12.01
C HIS A 349 -2.94 25.70 -11.29
#